data_AF-A0A520J7Y3-F1
#
_entry.id   AF-A0A520J7Y3-F1
#
_cell.length_a   1.000
_cell.length_b   1.000
_cell.length_c   1.000
_cell.angle_alpha   90.00
_cell.angle_beta   90.00
_cell.angle_gamma   90.00
#
_symmetry.space_group_name_H-M   'P 1'
#
loop_
_entity.id
_entity.type
_entity.pdbx_description
1 polymer ?
#
loop_
_entity_poly.entity_id
_entity_poly.type
_entity_poly.pdbx_seq_one_letter_code
_entity_poly.pdbx_strand_id
1 'polypeptide(L)' 'YEGTSLDAIRQMAGMGMGLALLPNLYVRQEIRDGDDVVVRPFAGGRPYREIGLLWRTGAGRAPAYKLIADMLRAVVR' A
#
# COMPACT_ATOMS: atom_id res chain seq x y z
N TYR A 1 -18.13 -2.21 -13.29
CA TYR A 1 -17.18 -3.34 -13.23
C TYR A 1 -15.96 -2.78 -12.52
N GLU A 2 -15.97 -2.80 -11.18
CA GLU A 2 -14.91 -2.15 -10.42
C GLU A 2 -13.68 -3.05 -10.42
N GLY A 3 -12.67 -2.69 -11.22
CA GLY A 3 -11.31 -3.17 -11.03
C GLY A 3 -10.83 -2.69 -9.65
N THR A 4 -11.12 -3.44 -8.60
CA THR A 4 -10.84 -3.03 -7.22
C THR A 4 -9.43 -3.37 -6.76
N SER A 5 -8.58 -3.96 -7.62
CA SER A 5 -7.17 -4.18 -7.31
C SER A 5 -6.31 -3.00 -7.77
N LEU A 6 -5.23 -2.75 -7.04
CA LEU A 6 -4.24 -1.75 -7.43
C LEU A 6 -3.58 -2.09 -8.77
N ASP A 7 -3.41 -3.38 -9.07
CA ASP A 7 -2.88 -3.84 -10.37
C ASP A 7 -3.78 -3.50 -11.54
N ALA A 8 -5.09 -3.74 -11.41
CA ALA A 8 -6.03 -3.38 -12.46
C ALA A 8 -6.01 -1.87 -12.72
N ILE A 9 -5.96 -1.06 -11.65
CA ILE A 9 -5.88 0.41 -11.75
C ILE A 9 -4.55 0.84 -12.39
N ARG A 10 -3.42 0.22 -12.05
CA ARG A 10 -2.13 0.49 -12.68
C ARG A 10 -2.18 0.17 -14.17
N GLN A 11 -2.70 -1.00 -14.55
CA GLN A 11 -2.83 -1.42 -15.95
C GLN A 11 -3.71 -0.45 -16.76
N MET A 12 -4.85 -0.03 -16.21
CA MET A 12 -5.71 0.97 -16.87
C MET A 12 -4.99 2.30 -17.10
N ALA A 13 -4.19 2.76 -16.13
CA ALA A 13 -3.37 3.97 -16.29
C ALA A 13 -2.27 3.77 -17.35
N GLY A 14 -1.59 2.62 -17.38
CA GLY A 14 -0.60 2.26 -18.39
C GLY A 14 -1.19 2.15 -19.81
N MET A 15 -2.46 1.76 -19.92
CA MET A 15 -3.25 1.78 -21.16
C MET A 15 -3.74 3.17 -21.58
N GLY A 16 -3.41 4.23 -20.82
CA GLY A 16 -3.81 5.60 -21.13
C GLY A 16 -5.25 5.95 -20.76
N MET A 17 -5.91 5.14 -19.92
CA MET A 17 -7.31 5.38 -19.51
C MET A 17 -7.44 6.43 -18.38
N GLY A 18 -6.35 7.09 -17.98
CA GLY A 18 -6.35 8.15 -16.97
C GLY A 18 -5.16 8.09 -16.03
N LEU A 19 -5.32 8.69 -14.85
CA LEU A 19 -4.32 8.69 -13.78
C LEU A 19 -4.74 7.76 -12.63
N ALA A 20 -3.75 7.18 -11.96
CA ALA A 20 -3.94 6.34 -10.79
C ALA A 20 -3.34 7.00 -9.53
N LEU A 21 -4.07 6.91 -8.41
CA LEU A 21 -3.54 7.24 -7.08
C LEU A 21 -3.16 5.94 -6.37
N LEU A 22 -1.87 5.73 -6.17
CA LEU A 22 -1.34 4.47 -5.65
C LEU A 22 -0.66 4.67 -4.29
N PRO A 23 -0.85 3.77 -3.30
CA PRO A 23 -0.08 3.80 -2.07
C PRO A 23 1.42 3.65 -2.35
N ASN A 24 2.26 4.40 -1.63
CA ASN A 24 3.71 4.35 -1.81
C ASN A 24 4.31 2.94 -1.62
N LEU A 25 3.71 2.10 -0.77
CA LEU A 25 4.13 0.71 -0.63
C LEU A 25 3.93 -0.10 -1.92
N TYR A 26 2.80 0.09 -2.61
CA TYR A 26 2.54 -0.58 -3.89
C TYR A 26 3.55 -0.13 -4.95
N VAL A 27 3.76 1.19 -5.08
CA VAL A 27 4.75 1.77 -5.99
C VAL A 27 6.13 1.14 -5.78
N ARG A 28 6.59 1.02 -4.53
CA ARG A 28 7.91 0.47 -4.20
C ARG A 28 8.07 -1.02 -4.52
N GLN A 29 6.99 -1.79 -4.57
CA GLN A 29 7.04 -3.23 -4.82
C GLN A 29 6.84 -3.55 -6.31
N GLU A 30 5.89 -2.87 -6.95
CA GLU A 30 5.36 -3.27 -8.25
C GLU A 30 5.81 -2.41 -9.43
N ILE A 31 6.35 -1.20 -9.20
CA ILE A 31 6.72 -0.28 -10.28
C ILE A 31 8.23 -0.05 -10.29
N ARG A 32 8.85 -0.29 -11.43
CA ARG A 32 10.28 -0.13 -11.69
C ARG A 32 10.52 0.89 -12.80
N ASP A 33 11.76 1.36 -12.90
CA ASP A 33 12.17 2.23 -14.00
C ASP A 33 12.04 1.47 -15.34
N GLY A 34 11.30 2.06 -16.29
CA GLY A 34 11.04 1.47 -17.60
C GLY A 34 9.70 0.75 -17.75
N ASP A 35 8.86 0.74 -16.70
CA ASP A 35 7.49 0.21 -16.78
C ASP A 35 6.54 1.10 -17.63
N ASP A 36 5.34 0.58 -17.86
CA ASP A 36 4.24 1.19 -18.62
C ASP A 36 3.67 2.47 -17.99
N VAL A 37 4.08 2.80 -16.76
CA VAL A 37 3.64 3.97 -16.03
C VAL A 37 4.81 4.72 -15.41
N VAL A 38 4.63 6.02 -15.24
CA VAL A 38 5.61 6.89 -14.60
C VAL A 38 5.01 7.46 -13.31
N VAL A 39 5.69 7.28 -12.18
CA VAL A 39 5.21 7.76 -10.89
C VAL A 39 5.70 9.19 -10.61
N ARG A 40 4.80 10.01 -10.05
CA ARG A 40 5.09 11.38 -9.61
C ARG A 40 4.62 11.57 -8.16
N PRO A 41 5.47 12.09 -7.26
CA PRO A 41 5.04 12.43 -5.91
C PRO A 41 4.13 13.66 -5.90
N PHE A 42 3.25 13.77 -4.91
CA PHE A 42 2.44 14.96 -4.68
C PHE A 42 3.29 16.16 -4.25
N ALA A 43 2.94 17.35 -4.76
CA ALA A 43 3.52 18.62 -4.32
C ALA A 43 2.83 19.11 -3.02
N GLY A 44 3.60 19.74 -2.13
CA GLY A 44 3.05 20.43 -0.94
C GLY A 44 2.70 19.52 0.26
N GLY A 45 3.02 18.24 0.21
CA GLY A 45 2.77 17.28 1.29
C GLY A 45 2.33 15.93 0.75
N ARG A 46 2.60 14.84 1.50
CA ARG A 46 2.20 13.49 1.10
C ARG A 46 0.87 13.14 1.77
N PRO A 47 -0.24 12.94 1.02
CA PRO A 47 -1.41 12.30 1.61
C PRO A 47 -0.97 10.93 2.13
N TYR A 48 -1.27 10.66 3.40
CA TYR A 48 -0.89 9.43 4.06
C TYR A 48 -2.13 8.73 4.62
N ARG A 49 -1.98 7.44 4.88
CA ARG A 49 -2.93 6.64 5.65
C ARG A 49 -2.18 5.94 6.75
N GLU A 50 -2.83 5.76 7.89
CA GLU A 50 -2.30 4.94 8.96
C GLU A 50 -2.68 3.48 8.71
N ILE A 51 -1.71 2.57 8.92
CA ILE A 51 -1.95 1.13 8.88
C ILE A 51 -1.93 0.62 10.32
N GLY A 52 -3.09 0.13 10.78
CA GLY A 52 -3.27 -0.40 12.13
C GLY A 52 -3.30 -1.93 12.16
N LEU A 53 -2.83 -2.50 13.27
CA LEU A 53 -3.03 -3.91 13.61
C LEU A 53 -4.12 -3.99 14.68
N LEU A 54 -5.18 -4.76 14.41
CA LEU A 54 -6.33 -4.87 15.31
C LEU A 54 -6.61 -6.34 15.64
N TRP A 55 -7.00 -6.59 16.89
CA TRP A 55 -7.48 -7.88 17.37
C TRP A 55 -8.52 -7.68 18.47
N ARG A 56 -9.36 -8.70 18.70
CA ARG A 56 -10.37 -8.67 19.77
C ARG A 56 -9.71 -8.68 21.15
N THR A 57 -10.22 -7.90 22.09
CA THR A 57 -9.70 -7.80 23.48
C THR A 57 -9.53 -9.16 24.16
N GLY A 58 -10.50 -10.08 23.98
CA GLY A 58 -10.46 -11.45 24.53
C GLY A 58 -9.87 -12.51 23.59
N ALA A 59 -9.03 -12.13 22.63
CA ALA A 59 -8.40 -13.12 21.76
C ALA A 59 -7.35 -13.94 22.54
N GLY A 60 -7.53 -15.27 22.62
CA GLY A 60 -6.59 -16.16 23.34
C GLY A 60 -5.15 -16.13 22.80
N ARG A 61 -4.96 -15.64 21.58
CA ARG A 61 -3.65 -15.45 20.93
C ARG A 61 -3.12 -14.01 21.00
N ALA A 62 -3.68 -13.14 21.85
CA ALA A 62 -3.21 -11.76 21.98
C ALA A 62 -1.69 -11.61 22.19
N PRO A 63 -0.99 -12.48 22.96
CA PRO A 63 0.47 -12.41 23.06
C PRO A 63 1.19 -12.62 21.71
N ALA A 64 0.71 -13.55 20.87
CA ALA A 64 1.29 -13.79 19.55
C ALA A 64 1.04 -12.62 18.59
N TYR A 65 -0.14 -12.00 18.64
CA TYR A 65 -0.43 -10.80 17.82
C TYR A 65 0.45 -9.61 18.20
N LYS A 66 0.71 -9.42 19.50
CA LYS A 66 1.66 -8.41 19.99
C LYS A 66 3.07 -8.69 19.47
N LEU A 67 3.52 -9.95 19.52
CA LEU A 67 4.83 -10.33 18.98
C LEU A 67 4.96 -9.99 17.49
N ILE A 68 3.94 -10.29 16.68
CA ILE A 68 3.91 -9.92 15.26
C ILE A 68 3.92 -8.39 15.09
N ALA A 69 3.15 -7.66 15.90
CA ALA A 69 3.13 -6.21 15.86
C ALA A 69 4.51 -5.60 16.17
N ASP A 70 5.21 -6.13 17.16
CA ASP A 70 6.55 -5.68 17.53
C ASP A 70 7.57 -6.01 16.44
N MET A 71 7.48 -7.20 15.84
CA MET A 71 8.31 -7.57 14.68
C MET A 71 8.07 -6.62 13.50
N LEU A 72 6.81 -6.32 13.18
CA LEU A 72 6.46 -5.39 12.10
C LEU A 72 6.98 -3.98 12.39
N ARG A 73 6.83 -3.48 13.62
CA ARG A 73 7.37 -2.18 14.03
C ARG A 73 8.89 -2.10 13.89
N ALA A 74 9.60 -3.20 14.12
CA ALA A 74 11.06 -3.23 13.98
C ALA A 74 11.54 -3.18 12.51
N VAL A 75 10.69 -3.55 11.54
CA VAL A 75 11.08 -3.62 10.11
C VAL A 75 10.44 -2.54 9.24
N VAL A 76 9.31 -1.96 9.66
CA VAL A 76 8.67 -0.86 8.93
C VAL A 76 9.59 0.37 8.92
N ARG A 77 9.88 0.89 7.73
CA ARG A 77 10.71 2.07 7.48
C ARG A 77 9.92 3.17 6.79
#